data_AF-A0AA36UIS8-F1
#
_entry.id   AF-A0AA36UIS8-F1
#
_cell.length_a   1.000
_cell.length_b   1.000
_cell.length_c   1.000
_cell.angle_alpha   90.00
_cell.angle_beta   90.00
_cell.angle_gamma   90.00
#
_symmetry.space_group_name_H-M   'P 1'
#
loop_
_entity.id
_entity.type
_entity.pdbx_description
1 polymer ?
#
loop_
_entity_poly.entity_id
_entity_poly.type
_entity_poly.pdbx_seq_one_letter_code
_entity_poly.pdbx_strand_id
1 'polypeptide(L)'
;MLLRKSLIPALSAALILGFATQPADAAVHKHHKPHHTQTKAKQSKLHPACKKYLDRRAAWYKSKSNKAELKENVKARKAFRQLPYKEQRIQCQAAYEAFDDFDHSKFRR
;
A
#
# COMPACT_ATOMS: atom_id res chain seq x y z
N MET A 1 42.08 -15.27 -32.42
CA MET A 1 40.62 -15.17 -32.17
C MET A 1 40.37 -15.12 -30.67
N LEU A 2 39.97 -13.97 -30.12
CA LEU A 2 39.61 -13.81 -28.70
C LEU A 2 38.09 -13.66 -28.59
N LEU A 3 37.42 -14.79 -28.32
CA LEU A 3 35.98 -14.84 -28.04
C LEU A 3 35.72 -14.21 -26.66
N ARG A 4 35.35 -12.93 -26.65
CA ARG A 4 34.76 -12.27 -25.47
C ARG A 4 33.36 -12.84 -25.23
N LYS A 5 33.26 -13.90 -24.43
CA LYS A 5 31.98 -14.35 -23.84
C LYS A 5 31.61 -13.38 -22.72
N SER A 6 30.68 -12.49 -23.02
CA SER A 6 29.88 -11.77 -22.03
C SER A 6 29.02 -12.79 -21.27
N LEU A 7 29.32 -13.01 -19.99
CA LEU A 7 28.43 -13.72 -19.08
C LEU A 7 27.87 -12.71 -18.09
N ILE A 8 26.65 -12.30 -18.39
CA ILE A 8 25.78 -11.44 -17.58
C ILE A 8 25.53 -12.17 -16.25
N PRO A 9 25.75 -11.54 -15.09
CA PRO A 9 25.42 -12.16 -13.81
C PRO A 9 23.91 -12.22 -13.64
N ALA A 10 23.35 -13.44 -13.63
CA ALA A 10 21.97 -13.72 -13.32
C ALA A 10 21.75 -13.63 -11.80
N LEU A 11 21.49 -12.42 -11.29
CA LEU A 11 21.00 -12.19 -9.93
C LEU A 11 19.47 -12.34 -9.91
N SER A 12 19.01 -13.59 -9.81
CA SER A 12 17.61 -13.90 -9.52
C SER A 12 17.41 -13.95 -8.00
N ALA A 13 17.27 -12.79 -7.37
CA ALA A 13 16.76 -12.70 -6.00
C ALA A 13 15.23 -12.76 -6.05
N ALA A 14 14.66 -13.95 -5.95
CA ALA A 14 13.23 -14.13 -5.73
C ALA A 14 12.88 -13.78 -4.27
N LEU A 15 12.61 -12.50 -4.00
CA LEU A 15 11.95 -12.08 -2.77
C LEU A 15 10.43 -12.22 -2.97
N ILE A 16 9.92 -13.43 -2.74
CA ILE A 16 8.48 -13.62 -2.52
C ILE A 16 8.17 -13.12 -1.11
N LEU A 17 7.86 -11.83 -1.00
CA LEU A 17 7.09 -11.31 0.14
C LEU A 17 5.63 -11.72 -0.06
N GLY A 18 5.36 -12.98 0.28
CA GLY A 18 4.00 -13.48 0.43
C GLY A 18 3.35 -12.79 1.63
N PHE A 19 2.44 -11.87 1.38
CA PHE A 19 1.41 -11.50 2.35
C PHE A 19 0.43 -12.67 2.46
N ALA A 20 0.83 -13.71 3.19
CA ALA A 20 -0.06 -14.77 3.63
C ALA A 20 -0.64 -14.36 4.99
N THR A 21 -1.78 -13.70 4.95
CA THR A 21 -2.63 -13.51 6.13
C THR A 21 -3.25 -14.87 6.49
N GLN A 22 -2.69 -15.49 7.54
CA GLN A 22 -3.28 -16.39 8.55
C GLN A 22 -4.29 -17.48 8.13
N PRO A 23 -4.14 -18.66 8.75
CA PRO A 23 -5.25 -19.28 9.48
C PRO A 23 -4.92 -19.27 10.97
N ALA A 24 -5.70 -18.49 11.73
CA ALA A 24 -5.75 -18.60 13.17
C ALA A 24 -6.67 -19.77 13.51
N ASP A 25 -6.13 -20.79 14.17
CA ASP A 25 -6.92 -21.84 14.78
C ASP A 25 -6.76 -21.79 16.31
N ALA A 26 -7.89 -21.96 16.97
CA ALA A 26 -8.10 -22.22 18.39
C ALA A 26 -7.69 -21.13 19.42
N ALA A 27 -8.63 -20.22 19.69
CA ALA A 27 -8.94 -19.85 21.08
C ALA A 27 -10.41 -19.41 21.20
N VAL A 28 -11.26 -20.32 21.69
CA VAL A 28 -12.59 -20.01 22.21
C VAL A 28 -12.42 -19.05 23.38
N HIS A 29 -12.68 -17.75 23.20
CA HIS A 29 -13.10 -16.90 24.30
C HIS A 29 -14.14 -15.87 23.84
N LYS A 30 -15.28 -15.93 24.53
CA LYS A 30 -16.41 -15.02 24.45
C LYS A 30 -15.95 -13.58 24.71
N HIS A 31 -16.43 -12.63 23.92
CA HIS A 31 -17.19 -11.44 24.33
C HIS A 31 -17.03 -10.28 23.34
N HIS A 32 -18.13 -9.54 23.20
CA HIS A 32 -18.30 -8.25 22.56
C HIS A 32 -18.30 -8.24 21.03
N LYS A 33 -19.53 -8.21 20.49
CA LYS A 33 -19.80 -7.48 19.25
C LYS A 33 -19.44 -6.00 19.51
N PRO A 34 -18.43 -5.40 18.84
CA PRO A 34 -18.41 -3.96 18.75
C PRO A 34 -19.58 -3.60 17.84
N HIS A 35 -20.53 -2.90 18.44
CA HIS A 35 -21.65 -2.26 17.76
C HIS A 35 -21.04 -1.33 16.70
N HIS A 36 -20.87 -1.83 15.47
CA HIS A 36 -20.55 -1.01 14.32
C HIS A 36 -21.79 -0.15 14.06
N THR A 37 -21.87 0.95 14.79
CA THR A 37 -22.50 2.18 14.32
C THR A 37 -21.80 2.56 13.02
N GLN A 38 -22.25 1.92 11.94
CA GLN A 38 -22.20 2.45 10.59
C GLN A 38 -23.13 3.66 10.56
N THR A 39 -22.81 4.67 11.37
CA THR A 39 -23.23 6.03 11.13
C THR A 39 -22.76 6.28 9.72
N LYS A 40 -23.69 6.36 8.77
CA LYS A 40 -23.44 6.69 7.38
C LYS A 40 -22.39 7.79 7.34
N ALA A 41 -21.13 7.42 7.14
CA ALA A 41 -20.04 8.35 7.20
C ALA A 41 -20.28 9.24 5.99
N LYS A 42 -20.84 10.44 6.23
CA LYS A 42 -20.85 11.56 5.28
C LYS A 42 -19.54 11.45 4.52
N GLN A 43 -19.60 11.14 3.22
CA GLN A 43 -18.43 10.73 2.41
C GLN A 43 -17.20 11.48 2.88
N SER A 44 -16.41 10.83 3.73
CA SER A 44 -15.54 11.63 4.59
C SER A 44 -14.42 12.16 3.71
N LYS A 45 -14.19 13.48 3.79
CA LYS A 45 -13.20 14.15 2.95
C LYS A 45 -11.86 13.44 3.17
N LEU A 46 -11.22 13.01 2.08
CA LEU A 46 -9.93 12.33 2.15
C LEU A 46 -8.91 13.26 2.80
N HIS A 47 -8.19 12.76 3.81
CA HIS A 47 -7.15 13.52 4.49
C HIS A 47 -6.03 13.94 3.51
N PRO A 48 -5.47 15.16 3.60
CA PRO A 48 -4.38 15.60 2.72
C PRO A 48 -3.15 14.68 2.72
N ALA A 49 -2.80 14.09 3.86
CA ALA A 49 -1.72 13.09 3.95
C ALA A 49 -2.00 11.86 3.07
N CYS A 50 -3.23 11.33 3.09
CA CYS A 50 -3.65 10.24 2.20
C CYS A 50 -3.60 10.65 0.74
N LYS A 51 -3.99 11.89 0.42
CA LYS A 51 -3.87 12.39 -0.95
C LYS A 51 -2.41 12.40 -1.41
N LYS A 52 -1.49 12.93 -0.60
CA LYS A 52 -0.05 12.94 -0.92
C LYS A 52 0.50 11.53 -1.16
N TYR A 53 0.20 10.59 -0.26
CA TYR A 53 0.60 9.19 -0.39
C TYR A 53 0.07 8.54 -1.67
N LEU A 54 -1.24 8.61 -1.90
CA LEU A 54 -1.87 7.95 -3.03
C LEU A 54 -1.43 8.53 -4.36
N ASP A 55 -1.29 9.87 -4.44
CA ASP A 55 -0.82 10.55 -5.65
C ASP A 55 0.64 10.16 -5.97
N ARG A 56 1.51 10.09 -4.95
CA ARG A 56 2.90 9.64 -5.11
C ARG A 56 2.97 8.19 -5.57
N ARG A 57 2.25 7.30 -4.88
CA ARG A 57 2.14 5.88 -5.24
C ARG A 57 1.63 5.72 -6.68
N ALA A 58 0.63 6.50 -7.09
CA ALA A 58 0.11 6.48 -8.46
C ALA A 58 1.14 7.00 -9.48
N ALA A 59 1.88 8.07 -9.18
CA ALA A 59 2.94 8.58 -10.05
C ALA A 59 4.04 7.53 -10.26
N TRP A 60 4.45 6.84 -9.20
CA TRP A 60 5.42 5.75 -9.25
C TRP A 60 4.94 4.61 -10.17
N TYR A 61 3.73 4.07 -9.95
CA TYR A 61 3.21 2.99 -10.79
C TYR A 61 2.92 3.43 -12.23
N LYS A 62 2.56 4.69 -12.44
CA LYS A 62 2.41 5.27 -13.79
C LYS A 62 3.74 5.29 -14.54
N SER A 63 4.84 5.62 -13.87
CA SER A 63 6.19 5.55 -14.46
C SER A 63 6.60 4.12 -14.83
N LYS A 64 6.06 3.13 -14.12
CA LYS A 64 6.26 1.70 -14.38
C LYS A 64 5.23 1.11 -15.35
N SER A 65 4.30 1.90 -15.87
CA SER A 65 3.17 1.45 -16.70
C SER A 65 2.32 0.34 -16.07
N ASN A 66 2.31 0.22 -14.73
CA ASN A 66 1.59 -0.84 -14.03
C ASN A 66 0.13 -0.44 -13.80
N LYS A 67 -0.74 -0.82 -14.74
CA LYS A 67 -2.18 -0.50 -14.70
C LYS A 67 -2.94 -1.25 -13.60
N ALA A 68 -2.47 -2.44 -13.18
CA ALA A 68 -3.12 -3.21 -12.12
C ALA A 68 -2.99 -2.48 -10.78
N GLU A 69 -1.78 -2.03 -10.45
CA GLU A 69 -1.51 -1.28 -9.22
C GLU A 69 -2.17 0.09 -9.20
N LEU A 70 -2.36 0.73 -10.36
CA LEU A 70 -3.15 1.95 -10.47
C LEU A 70 -4.63 1.71 -10.13
N LYS A 71 -5.21 0.57 -10.52
CA LYS A 71 -6.58 0.19 -10.11
C LYS A 71 -6.64 -0.07 -8.60
N GLU A 72 -5.65 -0.75 -8.03
CA GLU A 72 -5.55 -0.96 -6.58
C GLU A 72 -5.38 0.35 -5.82
N ASN A 73 -4.65 1.34 -6.37
CA ASN A 73 -4.56 2.68 -5.79
C ASN A 73 -5.91 3.40 -5.73
N VAL A 74 -6.74 3.27 -6.76
CA VAL A 74 -8.12 3.80 -6.76
C VAL A 74 -8.97 3.12 -5.70
N LYS A 75 -8.83 1.79 -5.52
CA LYS A 75 -9.53 1.06 -4.44
C LYS A 75 -9.06 1.51 -3.07
N ALA A 76 -7.74 1.63 -2.85
CA ALA A 76 -7.16 2.14 -1.62
C ALA A 76 -7.70 3.53 -1.28
N ARG A 77 -7.79 4.43 -2.28
CA ARG A 77 -8.40 5.76 -2.11
C ARG A 77 -9.84 5.70 -1.60
N LYS A 78 -10.64 4.77 -2.10
CA LYS A 78 -12.02 4.57 -1.61
C LYS A 78 -12.03 4.02 -0.19
N ALA A 79 -11.17 3.04 0.12
CA ALA A 79 -11.05 2.47 1.45
C ALA A 79 -10.65 3.52 2.50
N PHE A 80 -9.66 4.37 2.21
CA PHE A 80 -9.26 5.44 3.13
C PHE A 80 -10.40 6.43 3.40
N ARG A 81 -11.26 6.74 2.42
CA ARG A 81 -12.42 7.63 2.66
C ARG A 81 -13.48 7.02 3.59
N GLN A 82 -13.48 5.70 3.77
CA GLN A 82 -14.38 5.02 4.71
C GLN A 82 -13.85 5.04 6.14
N LEU A 83 -12.55 5.32 6.33
CA LEU A 83 -11.95 5.41 7.65
C LEU A 83 -12.26 6.75 8.33
N PRO A 84 -12.30 6.79 9.68
CA PRO A 84 -12.37 8.04 10.43
C PRO A 84 -11.22 8.99 10.06
N TYR A 85 -11.49 10.30 10.03
CA TYR A 85 -10.52 11.31 9.56
C TYR A 85 -9.18 11.29 10.32
N LYS A 86 -9.20 11.01 11.63
CA LYS A 86 -7.98 10.85 12.45
C LYS A 86 -7.19 9.60 12.06
N GLU A 87 -7.88 8.50 11.81
CA GLU A 87 -7.29 7.22 11.41
C GLU A 87 -6.66 7.30 10.02
N GLN A 88 -7.33 8.00 9.09
CA GLN A 88 -6.78 8.31 7.77
C GLN A 88 -5.38 8.93 7.88
N ARG A 89 -5.18 9.89 8.78
CA ARG A 89 -3.88 10.54 8.95
C ARG A 89 -2.80 9.54 9.37
N ILE A 90 -3.08 8.71 10.39
CA ILE A 90 -2.12 7.77 10.96
C ILE A 90 -1.74 6.72 9.92
N GLN A 91 -2.74 6.05 9.32
CA GLN A 91 -2.52 4.98 8.34
C GLN A 91 -1.80 5.48 7.09
N CYS A 92 -2.22 6.64 6.56
CA CYS A 92 -1.59 7.18 5.36
C CYS A 92 -0.21 7.77 5.60
N GLN A 93 0.08 8.30 6.79
CA GLN A 93 1.43 8.75 7.13
C GLN A 93 2.38 7.56 7.24
N ALA A 94 1.98 6.51 7.96
CA ALA A 94 2.76 5.28 8.06
C ALA A 94 2.97 4.63 6.68
N ALA A 95 1.93 4.58 5.85
CA ALA A 95 2.04 4.07 4.48
C ALA A 95 2.91 4.96 3.58
N TYR A 96 2.91 6.28 3.81
CA TYR A 96 3.78 7.20 3.09
C TYR A 96 5.25 6.94 3.41
N GLU A 97 5.60 6.83 4.68
CA GLU A 97 6.96 6.56 5.14
C GLU A 97 7.45 5.21 4.63
N ALA A 98 6.65 4.15 4.78
CA ALA A 98 7.00 2.83 4.25
C ALA A 98 7.18 2.82 2.71
N PHE A 99 6.37 3.60 1.99
CA PHE A 99 6.49 3.70 0.54
C PHE A 99 7.68 4.58 0.11
N ASP A 100 8.03 5.61 0.88
CA ASP A 100 9.19 6.47 0.66
C ASP A 100 10.50 5.70 0.81
N ASP A 101 10.56 4.76 1.76
CA ASP A 101 11.67 3.82 1.91
C ASP A 101 11.75 2.85 0.72
N PHE A 102 10.61 2.32 0.27
CA PHE A 102 10.53 1.40 -0.88
C PHE A 102 10.88 2.07 -2.21
N ASP A 103 10.43 3.31 -2.44
CA ASP A 103 10.68 4.03 -3.70
C ASP A 103 12.04 4.74 -3.74
N HIS A 104 12.88 4.49 -2.73
CA HIS A 104 14.21 5.08 -2.51
C HIS A 104 14.19 6.61 -2.55
N SER A 105 13.12 7.24 -2.06
CA SER A 105 12.95 8.69 -2.08
C SER A 105 13.07 9.32 -3.48
N LYS A 106 13.00 8.55 -4.58
CA LYS A 106 13.20 9.08 -5.95
C LYS A 106 12.19 10.16 -6.35
N PHE A 107 11.10 10.27 -5.59
CA PHE A 107 10.04 11.25 -5.78
C PHE A 107 9.94 12.27 -4.62
N ARG A 108 10.90 12.33 -3.69
CA ARG A 108 11.06 13.51 -2.80
C ARG A 108 11.55 14.67 -3.66
N ARG A 109 10.62 15.50 -4.14
CA ARG A 109 10.92 16.87 -4.58
C ARG A 109 10.38 17.84 -3.56
#